data_AF-A0A7G1PGR9-F1
#
_entry.id   AF-A0A7G1PGR9-F1
#
_cell.length_a   1.000
_cell.length_b   1.000
_cell.length_c   1.000
_cell.angle_alpha   90.00
_cell.angle_beta   90.00
_cell.angle_gamma   90.00
#
_symmetry.space_group_name_H-M   'P 1'
#
loop_
_entity.id
_entity.type
_entity.pdbx_description
1 polymer ?
#
loop_
_entity_poly.entity_id
_entity_poly.type
_entity_poly.pdbx_seq_one_letter_code
_entity_poly.pdbx_strand_id
1 'polypeptide(L)' 'MGGGTLTEVEAEMEHGRAVWSVKIVKDGVRYEVHVDRSSGAITRSRTKADDDRGGHHAEDRDGDEGRHGRHHG' A
#
# COMPACT_ATOMS: atom_id res chain seq x y z
N MET A 1 -1.65 -27.51 7.31
CA MET A 1 -0.48 -26.97 6.58
C MET A 1 -0.85 -25.58 6.11
N GLY A 2 -0.28 -24.53 6.70
CA GLY A 2 -0.48 -23.16 6.21
C GLY A 2 0.49 -22.92 5.06
N GLY A 3 0.06 -23.17 3.82
CA GLY A 3 0.86 -22.95 2.62
C GLY A 3 0.40 -21.70 1.87
N GLY A 4 1.35 -20.96 1.29
CA GLY A 4 1.08 -19.97 0.26
C GLY A 4 1.73 -20.41 -1.05
N THR A 5 1.12 -20.04 -2.18
CA THR A 5 1.64 -20.30 -3.52
C THR A 5 2.52 -19.14 -3.93
N LEU A 6 3.79 -19.40 -4.20
CA LEU A 6 4.66 -18.44 -4.87
C LEU A 6 4.16 -18.25 -6.31
N THR A 7 3.75 -17.04 -6.66
CA THR A 7 3.24 -16.74 -8.00
C THR A 7 4.27 -16.04 -8.87
N GLU A 8 5.18 -15.26 -8.28
CA GLU A 8 6.15 -14.50 -9.06
C GLU A 8 7.40 -14.15 -8.26
N VAL A 9 8.53 -14.10 -8.96
CA VAL A 9 9.81 -13.57 -8.46
C VAL A 9 10.43 -12.71 -9.55
N GLU A 10 10.63 -11.43 -9.27
CA GLU A 10 11.22 -10.46 -10.21
C GLU A 10 12.49 -9.83 -9.61
N ALA A 11 13.50 -9.57 -10.45
CA ALA A 11 14.69 -8.83 -10.05
C ALA A 11 14.50 -7.35 -10.37
N GLU A 12 14.60 -6.50 -9.35
CA GLU A 12 14.37 -5.06 -9.48
C GLU A 12 15.53 -4.24 -8.92
N MET A 13 15.54 -2.93 -9.23
CA MET A 13 16.52 -1.96 -8.73
C MET A 13 15.78 -0.85 -7.99
N GLU A 14 15.94 -0.77 -6.67
CA GLU A 14 15.30 0.22 -5.81
C GLU A 14 16.36 1.16 -5.22
N HIS A 15 16.31 2.44 -5.56
CA HIS A 15 17.29 3.45 -5.11
C HIS A 15 18.76 3.04 -5.31
N GLY A 16 19.07 2.39 -6.44
CA GLY A 16 20.41 1.91 -6.76
C GLY A 16 20.82 0.60 -6.08
N ARG A 17 19.92 -0.05 -5.34
CA ARG A 17 20.13 -1.36 -4.72
C ARG A 17 19.36 -2.43 -5.47
N ALA A 18 20.00 -3.57 -5.71
CA ALA A 18 19.33 -4.72 -6.30
C ALA A 18 18.43 -5.41 -5.27
N VAL A 19 17.18 -5.64 -5.62
CA VAL A 19 16.17 -6.27 -4.76
C VAL A 19 15.45 -7.38 -5.52
N TRP A 20 14.95 -8.36 -4.77
CA TRP A 20 13.99 -9.35 -5.27
C TRP A 20 12.59 -8.94 -4.84
N SER A 21 11.65 -8.90 -5.78
CA SER A 21 10.22 -8.77 -5.51
C SER A 21 9.58 -10.15 -5.56
N VAL A 22 8.99 -10.58 -4.45
CA VAL A 22 8.43 -11.93 -4.28
C VAL A 22 6.93 -11.81 -4.02
N LYS A 23 6.11 -12.40 -4.88
CA LYS A 23 4.65 -12.39 -4.75
C LYS A 23 4.14 -13.77 -4.36
N ILE A 24 3.39 -13.84 -3.26
CA ILE A 24 2.85 -15.06 -2.67
C ILE A 24 1.34 -14.90 -2.51
N VAL A 25 0.56 -15.91 -2.89
CA VAL A 25 -0.89 -15.93 -2.68
C VAL A 25 -1.24 -16.99 -1.65
N LYS A 26 -1.95 -16.59 -0.60
CA LYS A 26 -2.42 -17.50 0.44
C LYS A 26 -3.80 -17.08 0.90
N ASP A 27 -4.74 -18.02 0.91
CA ASP A 27 -6.13 -17.81 1.35
C ASP A 27 -6.82 -16.60 0.65
N GLY A 28 -6.57 -16.40 -0.65
CA GLY A 28 -7.10 -15.25 -1.41
C GLY A 28 -6.39 -13.91 -1.15
N VAL A 29 -5.41 -13.90 -0.26
CA VAL A 29 -4.61 -12.73 0.07
C VAL A 29 -3.29 -12.76 -0.69
N ARG A 30 -2.95 -11.65 -1.35
CA ARG A 30 -1.66 -11.44 -2.01
C ARG A 30 -0.68 -10.79 -1.05
N TYR A 31 0.49 -11.38 -0.93
CA TYR A 31 1.63 -10.89 -0.18
C TYR A 31 2.74 -10.54 -1.15
N GLU A 32 3.28 -9.34 -1.03
CA GLU A 32 4.43 -8.88 -1.79
C GLU A 32 5.55 -8.59 -0.79
N VAL A 33 6.74 -9.16 -1.03
CA VAL A 33 7.91 -9.02 -0.16
C VAL A 33 9.08 -8.57 -1.01
N HIS A 34 9.71 -7.46 -0.63
CA HIS A 34 10.97 -7.02 -1.22
C HIS A 34 12.12 -7.49 -0.34
N VAL A 35 13.10 -8.12 -0.96
CA VAL A 35 14.27 -8.69 -0.30
C VAL A 35 15.53 -8.06 -0.88
N ASP A 36 16.39 -7.53 -0.04
CA ASP A 36 17.71 -7.05 -0.46
C ASP A 36 18.53 -8.21 -1.04
N ARG A 37 19.00 -8.06 -2.28
CA ARG A 37 19.68 -9.15 -2.99
C ARG A 37 21.05 -9.47 -2.42
N SER A 38 21.68 -8.53 -1.71
CA SER A 38 23.04 -8.70 -1.20
C SER A 38 23.08 -9.39 0.16
N SER A 39 22.10 -9.13 1.02
CA SER A 39 22.04 -9.59 2.41
C SER A 39 20.92 -10.59 2.67
N GLY A 40 19.91 -10.67 1.80
CA GLY A 40 18.70 -11.45 2.03
C GLY A 40 17.75 -10.83 3.06
N ALA A 41 18.00 -9.60 3.51
CA ALA A 41 17.13 -8.91 4.45
C ALA A 41 15.81 -8.47 3.78
N ILE A 42 14.69 -8.61 4.48
CA ILE A 42 13.41 -8.06 4.00
C ILE A 42 13.44 -6.54 4.16
N THR A 43 13.31 -5.82 3.06
CA THR A 43 13.30 -4.35 3.03
C THR A 43 11.88 -3.79 3.02
N ARG A 44 10.91 -4.55 2.49
CA ARG A 44 9.50 -4.15 2.43
C ARG A 44 8.58 -5.36 2.43
N SER A 45 7.40 -5.22 3.02
CA SER A 45 6.33 -6.21 2.92
C SER A 45 4.97 -5.50 2.79
N ARG A 46 4.15 -5.93 1.83
CA ARG A 46 2.78 -5.43 1.64
C ARG A 46 1.81 -6.59 1.53
N THR A 47 0.62 -6.40 2.09
CA THR A 47 -0.50 -7.32 1.94
C THR A 47 -1.63 -6.62 1.19
N LYS A 48 -2.13 -7.27 0.15
CA LYS A 48 -3.29 -6.88 -0.64
C LYS A 48 -4.34 -7.97 -0.45
N ALA A 49 -5.33 -7.70 0.40
CA ALA A 49 -6.54 -8.50 0.41
C ALA A 49 -7.31 -8.16 -0.87
N ASP A 50 -7.90 -9.16 -1.52
CA ASP A 50 -8.79 -9.00 -2.69
C ASP A 50 -10.16 -8.40 -2.29
N ASP A 51 -10.21 -7.64 -1.18
CA ASP A 51 -11.38 -6.88 -0.76
C ASP A 51 -11.14 -5.44 -1.21
N ASP A 52 -11.61 -5.12 -2.42
CA ASP A 52 -11.78 -3.76 -2.91
C ASP A 52 -12.77 -2.99 -2.02
N ARG A 53 -12.35 -2.64 -0.79
CA ARG A 53 -12.94 -1.53 -0.05
C ARG A 53 -12.10 -0.31 -0.32
N GLY A 54 -12.56 0.43 -1.33
CA GLY A 54 -12.05 1.72 -1.75
C GLY A 54 -11.70 2.60 -0.54
N GLY A 55 -10.44 3.02 -0.50
CA GLY A 55 -10.05 4.19 0.27
C GLY A 55 -10.66 5.42 -0.39
N HIS A 56 -11.94 5.67 -0.12
CA HIS A 56 -12.56 6.97 -0.35
C HIS A 56 -11.91 7.95 0.63
N HIS A 57 -10.79 8.53 0.21
CA HIS A 57 -10.25 9.73 0.84
C HIS A 57 -11.14 10.91 0.39
N ALA A 58 -12.36 10.95 0.92
CA ALA A 58 -13.16 12.17 0.93
C ALA A 58 -12.53 13.08 1.98
N GLU A 59 -11.67 13.99 1.52
CA GLU A 59 -11.25 15.13 2.30
C GLU A 59 -12.38 16.15 2.30
N ASP A 60 -13.44 15.85 3.06
CA ASP A 60 -14.48 16.80 3.44
C ASP A 60 -13.85 17.82 4.41
N ARG A 61 -13.28 18.90 3.86
CA ARG A 61 -12.95 20.09 4.65
C ARG A 61 -14.21 20.93 4.82
N ASP A 62 -15.05 20.51 5.75
CA ASP A 62 -16.11 21.36 6.28
C ASP A 62 -15.57 22.24 7.41
N GLY A 63 -15.73 23.55 7.23
CA GLY A 63 -16.19 24.45 8.30
C GLY A 63 -15.15 25.25 9.09
N ASP A 64 -14.92 26.50 8.66
CA ASP A 64 -14.48 27.63 9.50
C ASP A 64 -14.70 28.92 8.67
N GLU A 65 -15.31 30.04 9.06
CA GLU A 65 -16.05 30.52 10.22
C GLU A 65 -16.78 31.79 9.72
N GLY A 66 -17.93 32.14 10.31
CA GLY A 66 -18.83 33.17 9.80
C GLY A 66 -18.29 34.60 9.77
N ARG A 67 -18.78 35.41 8.81
CA ARG A 67 -18.90 36.85 9.01
C ARG A 67 -20.13 37.45 8.32
N HIS A 68 -21.19 37.46 9.11
CA HIS A 68 -22.38 38.29 9.02
C HIS A 68 -22.05 39.75 8.67
N GLY A 69 -22.74 40.28 7.66
CA GLY A 69 -22.85 41.71 7.38
C GLY A 69 -23.61 41.90 6.07
N ARG A 70 -24.68 42.68 5.94
CA ARG A 70 -25.24 43.71 6.82
C ARG A 70 -26.72 43.87 6.46
N HIS A 71 -27.54 44.18 7.45
CA HIS A 71 -28.90 44.69 7.31
C HIS A 71 -28.90 46.18 7.68
N HIS A 72 -29.71 46.94 6.93
CA HIS A 72 -30.28 48.26 7.20
C HIS A 72 -29.49 49.55 6.88
N GLY A 73 -30.22 50.44 6.21
CA GLY A 73 -29.91 51.80 5.80
C GLY A 73 -30.85 52.23 4.70
#